data_AF-A0A1Q6H3I3-F1
#
_entry.id   AF-A0A1Q6H3I3-F1
#
_cell.length_a   1.000
_cell.length_b   1.000
_cell.length_c   1.000
_cell.angle_alpha   90.00
_cell.angle_beta   90.00
_cell.angle_gamma   90.00
#
_symmetry.space_group_name_H-M   'P 1'
#
loop_
_entity.id
_entity.type
_entity.pdbx_description
1 polymer ?
#
loop_
_entity_poly.entity_id
_entity_poly.type
_entity_poly.pdbx_seq_one_letter_code
_entity_poly.pdbx_strand_id
1 'polypeptide(L)'
;MEVQKAGDNSQQIQIKNLTIGIDEKRAREIYDEKYNIAKNSFTEEALKIANERVKELEDRLIPKMEAIDNGLKAFADPSFQLLLVEAQKSAAATEREVDYDLLSELLVHRIERGSDRHVRTGVHRAVEIVEDISDEALLALTVVHSVNSFVPTLPDVNQALDILNDLFGKIMYSELPKSNDWIEHLDILDAVRINQFGKFKSIEYIYTTKLNGIAVVGIKRDSEEHNRAKAILQENGLNFDSILVENVLNPDFVRIKICNIEEVESLRIIHSINGENIVIPFSDAQKQAVRSVIELYSKDSNLIDEMKRVFMNEWMKRSNLNKLELWWEGFPSYSFHITSVGKVLAHANAQRCEKRLPPLKW
;
A
#
# COMPACT_ATOMS: atom_id res chain seq x y z
N MET A 1 -34.25 27.02 -22.24
CA MET A 1 -35.28 26.60 -21.27
C MET A 1 -36.19 25.63 -21.98
N GLU A 2 -36.10 24.34 -21.65
CA GLU A 2 -37.08 23.36 -22.10
C GLU A 2 -38.36 23.53 -21.28
N VAL A 3 -39.51 23.63 -21.96
CA VAL A 3 -40.81 23.80 -21.33
C VAL A 3 -41.53 22.45 -21.41
N GLN A 4 -41.70 21.78 -20.25
CA GLN A 4 -42.60 20.63 -20.16
C GLN A 4 -44.05 21.09 -20.30
N LYS A 5 -44.84 20.45 -21.17
CA LYS A 5 -46.29 20.66 -21.25
C LYS A 5 -47.04 19.50 -20.60
N ALA A 6 -47.92 19.82 -19.69
CA ALA A 6 -48.83 18.90 -18.98
C ALA A 6 -50.26 19.06 -19.51
N GLY A 7 -51.05 17.99 -19.45
CA GLY A 7 -52.47 17.99 -19.81
C GLY A 7 -53.38 18.39 -18.64
N ASP A 8 -54.66 18.61 -18.94
CA ASP A 8 -55.66 19.00 -17.94
C ASP A 8 -55.72 18.01 -16.76
N ASN A 9 -55.76 18.53 -15.53
CA ASN A 9 -55.71 17.81 -14.25
C ASN A 9 -54.39 17.09 -13.90
N SER A 10 -53.27 17.46 -14.49
CA SER A 10 -51.95 16.92 -14.07
C SER A 10 -51.13 17.93 -13.24
N GLN A 11 -50.47 17.42 -12.19
CA GLN A 11 -49.49 18.20 -11.42
C GLN A 11 -48.10 18.04 -12.06
N GLN A 12 -47.45 19.16 -12.38
CA GLN A 12 -46.04 19.18 -12.77
C GLN A 12 -45.17 19.46 -11.55
N ILE A 13 -44.25 18.54 -11.26
CA ILE A 13 -43.20 18.73 -10.26
C ILE A 13 -41.90 18.93 -11.02
N GLN A 14 -41.33 20.13 -10.93
CA GLN A 14 -40.07 20.45 -11.58
C GLN A 14 -38.92 20.16 -10.60
N ILE A 15 -38.27 19.01 -10.79
CA ILE A 15 -37.13 18.58 -9.97
C ILE A 15 -35.87 19.22 -10.56
N LYS A 16 -35.22 20.12 -9.82
CA LYS A 16 -34.03 20.85 -10.29
C LYS A 16 -32.76 19.98 -10.33
N ASN A 17 -32.68 19.00 -9.42
CA ASN A 17 -31.66 17.95 -9.36
C ASN A 17 -32.34 16.64 -8.94
N LEU A 18 -32.49 15.69 -9.86
CA LEU A 18 -32.95 14.34 -9.52
C LEU A 18 -31.73 13.47 -9.26
N THR A 19 -31.36 13.29 -7.99
CA THR A 19 -30.37 12.27 -7.63
C THR A 19 -31.08 10.92 -7.57
N ILE A 20 -30.90 10.08 -8.59
CA ILE A 20 -31.35 8.69 -8.55
C ILE A 20 -30.30 7.90 -7.76
N GLY A 21 -30.46 7.79 -6.43
CA GLY A 21 -29.52 7.07 -5.56
C GLY A 21 -29.55 7.54 -4.10
N ILE A 22 -28.53 7.13 -3.34
CA ILE A 22 -28.31 7.61 -1.96
C ILE A 22 -27.44 8.87 -2.04
N ASP A 23 -28.00 10.00 -1.61
CA ASP A 23 -27.26 11.24 -1.40
C ASP A 23 -26.67 11.31 0.02
N GLU A 24 -25.85 12.32 0.31
CA GLU A 24 -25.20 12.47 1.62
C GLU A 24 -26.22 12.49 2.75
N LYS A 25 -27.30 13.25 2.57
CA LYS A 25 -28.38 13.35 3.56
C LYS A 25 -28.96 11.96 3.86
N ARG A 26 -29.32 11.19 2.84
CA ARG A 26 -29.87 9.85 3.04
C ARG A 26 -28.83 8.89 3.60
N ALA A 27 -27.55 9.03 3.26
CA ALA A 27 -26.47 8.23 3.84
C ALA A 27 -26.35 8.45 5.36
N ARG A 28 -26.40 9.70 5.82
CA ARG A 28 -26.41 10.03 7.26
C ARG A 28 -27.65 9.51 7.97
N GLU A 29 -28.82 9.63 7.36
CA GLU A 29 -30.05 9.01 7.90
C GLU A 29 -29.91 7.49 8.04
N ILE A 30 -29.39 6.79 7.04
CA ILE A 30 -29.14 5.34 7.10
C ILE A 30 -28.10 5.04 8.19
N TYR A 31 -27.05 5.85 8.32
CA TYR A 31 -26.02 5.70 9.35
C TYR A 31 -26.63 5.70 10.76
N ASP A 32 -27.48 6.69 11.05
CA ASP A 32 -28.23 6.81 12.31
C ASP A 32 -29.22 5.65 12.51
N GLU A 33 -29.96 5.29 11.46
CA GLU A 33 -30.89 4.15 11.48
C GLU A 33 -30.18 2.86 11.88
N LYS A 34 -28.96 2.62 11.36
CA LYS A 34 -28.17 1.43 11.72
C LYS A 34 -27.59 1.52 13.11
N TYR A 35 -27.17 2.69 13.55
CA TYR A 35 -26.63 2.83 14.89
C TYR A 35 -27.66 2.49 15.97
N ASN A 36 -28.96 2.76 15.75
CA ASN A 36 -30.02 2.36 16.67
C ASN A 36 -30.04 0.85 16.97
N ILE A 37 -29.51 0.01 16.08
CA ILE A 37 -29.37 -1.44 16.32
C ILE A 37 -28.30 -1.70 17.38
N ALA A 38 -27.12 -1.09 17.23
CA ALA A 38 -26.02 -1.20 18.21
C ALA A 38 -26.36 -0.51 19.53
N LYS A 39 -27.12 0.58 19.48
CA LYS A 39 -27.52 1.42 20.62
C LYS A 39 -28.24 0.63 21.71
N ASN A 40 -29.02 -0.37 21.33
CA ASN A 40 -29.76 -1.24 22.26
C ASN A 40 -28.84 -2.09 23.16
N SER A 41 -27.54 -2.18 22.86
CA SER A 41 -26.56 -2.91 23.67
C SER A 41 -25.98 -2.06 24.80
N PHE A 42 -26.25 -0.75 24.85
CA PHE A 42 -25.65 0.17 25.82
C PHE A 42 -26.66 0.63 26.88
N THR A 43 -26.18 0.80 28.12
CA THR A 43 -26.98 1.42 29.18
C THR A 43 -27.04 2.94 29.00
N GLU A 44 -27.98 3.60 29.66
CA GLU A 44 -28.19 5.05 29.55
C GLU A 44 -26.92 5.86 29.86
N GLU A 45 -26.14 5.43 30.86
CA GLU A 45 -24.88 6.07 31.25
C GLU A 45 -23.82 5.98 30.15
N ALA A 46 -23.77 4.85 29.44
CA ALA A 46 -22.81 4.62 28.36
C ALA A 46 -23.22 5.31 27.04
N LEU A 47 -24.51 5.57 26.84
CA LEU A 47 -25.04 6.08 25.58
C LEU A 47 -24.45 7.42 25.18
N LYS A 48 -24.22 8.33 26.12
CA LYS A 48 -23.66 9.65 25.79
C LYS A 48 -22.30 9.50 25.11
N ILE A 49 -21.41 8.73 25.74
CA ILE A 49 -20.04 8.49 25.23
C ILE A 49 -20.11 7.73 23.90
N ALA A 50 -20.93 6.68 23.83
CA ALA A 50 -21.08 5.89 22.60
C ALA A 50 -21.57 6.74 21.42
N ASN A 51 -22.53 7.66 21.63
CA ASN A 51 -23.01 8.57 20.58
C ASN A 51 -21.90 9.50 20.08
N GLU A 52 -21.11 10.08 20.99
CA GLU A 52 -19.99 10.97 20.65
C GLU A 52 -18.96 10.22 19.79
N ARG A 53 -18.57 9.01 20.19
CA ARG A 53 -17.58 8.19 19.47
C ARG A 53 -18.06 7.70 18.11
N VAL A 54 -19.35 7.33 17.99
CA VAL A 54 -19.92 6.94 16.69
C VAL A 54 -20.06 8.15 15.76
N LYS A 55 -20.33 9.33 16.30
CA LYS A 55 -20.33 10.57 15.53
C LYS A 55 -18.94 10.88 14.96
N GLU A 56 -17.89 10.66 15.75
CA GLU A 56 -16.50 10.79 15.31
C GLU A 56 -16.16 9.85 14.13
N LEU A 57 -16.69 8.62 14.12
CA LEU A 57 -16.56 7.72 12.97
C LEU A 57 -17.34 8.24 11.75
N GLU A 58 -18.58 8.69 11.93
CA GLU A 58 -19.41 9.22 10.84
C GLU A 58 -18.71 10.39 10.13
N ASP A 59 -18.18 11.34 10.89
CA ASP A 59 -17.58 12.57 10.38
C ASP A 59 -16.26 12.31 9.62
N ARG A 60 -15.59 11.18 9.89
CA ARG A 60 -14.44 10.70 9.10
C ARG A 60 -14.86 9.88 7.88
N LEU A 61 -15.92 9.08 7.99
CA LEU A 61 -16.35 8.15 6.95
C LEU A 61 -17.06 8.83 5.77
N ILE A 62 -18.07 9.65 6.06
CA ILE A 62 -18.95 10.21 5.02
C ILE A 62 -18.14 11.03 3.98
N PRO A 63 -17.23 11.94 4.37
CA PRO A 63 -16.44 12.70 3.40
C PRO A 63 -15.54 11.82 2.53
N LYS A 64 -15.00 10.71 3.09
CA LYS A 64 -14.19 9.75 2.30
C LYS A 64 -15.03 9.01 1.27
N MET A 65 -16.27 8.65 1.63
CA MET A 65 -17.19 7.97 0.71
C MET A 65 -17.70 8.89 -0.41
N GLU A 66 -17.89 10.18 -0.13
CA GLU A 66 -18.26 11.17 -1.14
C GLU A 66 -17.15 11.42 -2.17
N ALA A 67 -15.88 11.30 -1.75
CA ALA A 67 -14.74 11.41 -2.65
C ALA A 67 -14.62 10.22 -3.62
N ILE A 68 -15.33 9.13 -3.38
CA ILE A 68 -15.35 7.93 -4.22
C ILE A 68 -16.55 8.01 -5.15
N ASP A 69 -16.32 7.80 -6.46
CA ASP A 69 -17.43 7.75 -7.41
C ASP A 69 -18.45 6.68 -7.00
N ASN A 70 -19.71 7.11 -6.84
CA ASN A 70 -20.81 6.26 -6.36
C ASN A 70 -20.60 5.62 -4.97
N GLY A 71 -19.67 6.11 -4.14
CA GLY A 71 -19.33 5.51 -2.84
C GLY A 71 -20.53 5.41 -1.89
N LEU A 72 -21.38 6.44 -1.84
CA LEU A 72 -22.59 6.45 -1.00
C LEU A 72 -23.63 5.39 -1.38
N LYS A 73 -23.59 4.83 -2.59
CA LYS A 73 -24.50 3.72 -2.97
C LYS A 73 -24.27 2.47 -2.12
N ALA A 74 -23.12 2.33 -1.48
CA ALA A 74 -22.83 1.23 -0.55
C ALA A 74 -23.83 1.16 0.61
N PHE A 75 -24.42 2.30 1.04
CA PHE A 75 -25.46 2.32 2.06
C PHE A 75 -26.74 1.59 1.65
N ALA A 76 -26.94 1.26 0.37
CA ALA A 76 -28.05 0.43 -0.10
C ALA A 76 -27.79 -1.08 0.04
N ASP A 77 -26.52 -1.50 0.22
CA ASP A 77 -26.14 -2.90 0.33
C ASP A 77 -26.39 -3.41 1.77
N PRO A 78 -27.28 -4.42 1.98
CA PRO A 78 -27.50 -5.00 3.29
C PRO A 78 -26.22 -5.55 3.95
N SER A 79 -25.30 -6.12 3.16
CA SER A 79 -24.02 -6.62 3.69
C SER A 79 -23.14 -5.49 4.22
N PHE A 80 -23.15 -4.33 3.57
CA PHE A 80 -22.43 -3.15 4.04
C PHE A 80 -23.07 -2.57 5.29
N GLN A 81 -24.41 -2.48 5.32
CA GLN A 81 -25.14 -2.01 6.50
C GLN A 81 -24.88 -2.88 7.74
N LEU A 82 -24.74 -4.21 7.60
CA LEU A 82 -24.36 -5.09 8.72
C LEU A 82 -22.94 -4.82 9.18
N LEU A 83 -21.99 -4.67 8.26
CA LEU A 83 -20.62 -4.28 8.61
C LEU A 83 -20.56 -2.92 9.30
N LEU A 84 -21.39 -1.97 8.86
CA LEU A 84 -21.48 -0.64 9.47
C LEU A 84 -21.92 -0.72 10.93
N VAL A 85 -22.88 -1.60 11.26
CA VAL A 85 -23.29 -1.84 12.66
C VAL A 85 -22.12 -2.35 13.49
N GLU A 86 -21.31 -3.27 12.96
CA GLU A 86 -20.12 -3.76 13.68
C GLU A 86 -19.07 -2.65 13.85
N ALA A 87 -18.82 -1.84 12.82
CA ALA A 87 -17.92 -0.70 12.92
C ALA A 87 -18.39 0.34 13.96
N GLN A 88 -19.70 0.56 14.06
CA GLN A 88 -20.29 1.46 15.06
C GLN A 88 -20.15 0.89 16.48
N LYS A 89 -20.22 -0.44 16.67
CA LYS A 89 -19.95 -1.06 17.98
C LYS A 89 -18.49 -0.86 18.37
N SER A 90 -17.55 -1.18 17.48
CA SER A 90 -16.11 -1.00 17.73
C SER A 90 -15.76 0.47 17.99
N ALA A 91 -16.35 1.41 17.22
CA ALA A 91 -16.20 2.84 17.48
C ALA A 91 -16.77 3.25 18.85
N ALA A 92 -17.94 2.74 19.23
CA ALA A 92 -18.52 3.06 20.53
C ALA A 92 -17.66 2.58 21.71
N ALA A 93 -16.95 1.47 21.56
CA ALA A 93 -16.18 0.85 22.63
C ALA A 93 -14.73 1.35 22.73
N THR A 94 -14.07 1.71 21.62
CA THR A 94 -12.70 2.26 21.65
C THR A 94 -12.62 3.70 22.20
N GLU A 95 -11.59 3.99 22.97
CA GLU A 95 -11.20 5.34 23.40
C GLU A 95 -10.20 6.03 22.46
N ARG A 96 -9.65 5.33 21.46
CA ARG A 96 -8.56 5.83 20.63
C ARG A 96 -9.08 6.56 19.40
N GLU A 97 -8.73 7.84 19.25
CA GLU A 97 -9.13 8.63 18.07
C GLU A 97 -8.64 8.03 16.75
N VAL A 98 -7.48 7.37 16.77
CA VAL A 98 -6.89 6.74 15.58
C VAL A 98 -7.72 5.58 15.04
N ASP A 99 -8.55 4.96 15.88
CA ASP A 99 -9.39 3.82 15.51
C ASP A 99 -10.55 4.26 14.62
N TYR A 100 -11.07 5.47 14.79
CA TYR A 100 -12.11 6.01 13.90
C TYR A 100 -11.58 6.21 12.48
N ASP A 101 -10.34 6.70 12.36
CA ASP A 101 -9.67 6.79 11.07
C ASP A 101 -9.44 5.40 10.46
N LEU A 102 -8.96 4.44 11.24
CA LEU A 102 -8.76 3.07 10.77
C LEU A 102 -10.08 2.42 10.32
N LEU A 103 -11.13 2.48 11.13
CA LEU A 103 -12.46 1.95 10.80
C LEU A 103 -13.02 2.60 9.52
N SER A 104 -12.84 3.91 9.35
CA SER A 104 -13.27 4.58 8.12
C SER A 104 -12.52 4.09 6.88
N GLU A 105 -11.20 3.85 6.97
CA GLU A 105 -10.41 3.26 5.87
C GLU A 105 -10.83 1.81 5.57
N LEU A 106 -11.14 1.00 6.59
CA LEU A 106 -11.65 -0.37 6.42
C LEU A 106 -12.98 -0.39 5.67
N LEU A 107 -13.90 0.51 6.01
CA LEU A 107 -15.19 0.63 5.33
C LEU A 107 -15.02 1.13 3.88
N VAL A 108 -14.09 2.06 3.62
CA VAL A 108 -13.71 2.47 2.27
C VAL A 108 -13.17 1.30 1.46
N HIS A 109 -12.26 0.48 2.01
CA HIS A 109 -11.75 -0.72 1.34
C HIS A 109 -12.86 -1.70 0.97
N ARG A 110 -13.87 -1.87 1.84
CA ARG A 110 -15.04 -2.71 1.57
C ARG A 110 -15.85 -2.21 0.37
N ILE A 111 -15.89 -0.90 0.13
CA ILE A 111 -16.62 -0.30 -0.98
C ILE A 111 -15.88 -0.51 -2.28
N GLU A 112 -14.58 -0.18 -2.31
CA GLU A 112 -13.77 -0.26 -3.52
C GLU A 112 -13.57 -1.70 -4.02
N ARG A 113 -13.62 -2.70 -3.12
CA ARG A 113 -13.18 -4.08 -3.43
C ARG A 113 -14.09 -5.19 -2.90
N GLY A 114 -15.27 -4.85 -2.41
CA GLY A 114 -16.13 -5.80 -1.71
C GLY A 114 -16.84 -6.86 -2.56
N SER A 115 -16.62 -6.89 -3.87
CA SER A 115 -17.07 -7.98 -4.74
C SER A 115 -16.31 -9.29 -4.47
N ASP A 116 -15.08 -9.20 -3.97
CA ASP A 116 -14.29 -10.36 -3.58
C ASP A 116 -14.66 -10.83 -2.17
N ARG A 117 -15.04 -12.12 -2.06
CA ARG A 117 -15.49 -12.72 -0.81
C ARG A 117 -14.36 -12.86 0.22
N HIS A 118 -13.12 -13.13 -0.20
CA HIS A 118 -11.97 -13.23 0.69
C HIS A 118 -11.62 -11.86 1.29
N VAL A 119 -11.65 -10.83 0.45
CA VAL A 119 -11.47 -9.43 0.87
C VAL A 119 -12.53 -9.04 1.88
N ARG A 120 -13.80 -9.33 1.58
CA ARG A 120 -14.92 -9.02 2.46
C ARG A 120 -14.78 -9.70 3.83
N THR A 121 -14.46 -10.98 3.87
CA THR A 121 -14.28 -11.69 5.15
C THR A 121 -13.12 -11.11 5.96
N GLY A 122 -12.00 -10.77 5.31
CA GLY A 122 -10.87 -10.12 5.96
C GLY A 122 -11.23 -8.76 6.57
N VAL A 123 -11.97 -7.92 5.82
CA VAL A 123 -12.43 -6.60 6.29
C VAL A 123 -13.42 -6.73 7.45
N HIS A 124 -14.38 -7.66 7.38
CA HIS A 124 -15.34 -7.87 8.47
C HIS A 124 -14.63 -8.20 9.78
N ARG A 125 -13.73 -9.19 9.75
CA ARG A 125 -12.99 -9.57 10.94
C ARG A 125 -12.05 -8.45 11.41
N ALA A 126 -11.45 -7.70 10.48
CA ALA A 126 -10.60 -6.55 10.81
C ALA A 126 -11.37 -5.48 11.58
N VAL A 127 -12.60 -5.16 11.16
CA VAL A 127 -13.47 -4.18 11.84
C VAL A 127 -13.77 -4.62 13.28
N GLU A 128 -14.12 -5.89 13.48
CA GLU A 128 -14.45 -6.42 14.81
C GLU A 128 -13.31 -6.25 15.82
N ILE A 129 -12.07 -6.48 15.41
CA ILE A 129 -10.90 -6.51 16.32
C ILE A 129 -10.20 -5.17 16.47
N VAL A 130 -10.71 -4.07 15.88
CA VAL A 130 -10.04 -2.75 15.98
C VAL A 130 -9.93 -2.29 17.42
N GLU A 131 -10.94 -2.53 18.27
CA GLU A 131 -10.88 -2.13 19.68
C GLU A 131 -9.89 -2.97 20.49
N ASP A 132 -9.68 -4.23 20.09
CA ASP A 132 -8.84 -5.17 20.83
C ASP A 132 -7.34 -5.00 20.52
N ILE A 133 -7.01 -4.67 19.27
CA ILE A 133 -5.61 -4.61 18.82
C ILE A 133 -4.87 -3.46 19.49
N SER A 134 -3.76 -3.74 20.18
CA SER A 134 -2.94 -2.69 20.79
C SER A 134 -2.24 -1.79 19.76
N ASP A 135 -1.92 -0.55 20.16
CA ASP A 135 -1.23 0.42 19.29
C ASP A 135 0.12 -0.13 18.81
N GLU A 136 0.87 -0.78 19.69
CA GLU A 136 2.17 -1.37 19.37
C GLU A 136 2.04 -2.54 18.38
N ALA A 137 0.99 -3.37 18.51
CA ALA A 137 0.74 -4.50 17.64
C ALA A 137 0.31 -4.05 16.25
N LEU A 138 -0.60 -3.07 16.19
CA LEU A 138 -1.01 -2.45 14.92
C LEU A 138 0.18 -1.77 14.23
N LEU A 139 1.01 -1.04 14.97
CA LEU A 139 2.21 -0.40 14.45
C LEU A 139 3.19 -1.42 13.85
N ALA A 140 3.57 -2.43 14.62
CA ALA A 140 4.50 -3.47 14.18
C ALA A 140 3.97 -4.25 12.97
N LEU A 141 2.69 -4.62 12.99
CA LEU A 141 2.00 -5.25 11.87
C LEU A 141 2.08 -4.38 10.61
N THR A 142 1.84 -3.08 10.76
CA THR A 142 1.88 -2.09 9.66
C THR A 142 3.28 -1.99 9.06
N VAL A 143 4.32 -1.97 9.89
CA VAL A 143 5.72 -1.94 9.44
C VAL A 143 6.07 -3.22 8.67
N VAL A 144 5.74 -4.40 9.23
CA VAL A 144 6.02 -5.69 8.58
C VAL A 144 5.29 -5.84 7.27
N HIS A 145 4.02 -5.44 7.23
CA HIS A 145 3.25 -5.40 5.99
C HIS A 145 3.88 -4.46 4.96
N SER A 146 4.35 -3.29 5.38
CA SER A 146 4.93 -2.28 4.49
C SER A 146 6.24 -2.74 3.87
N VAL A 147 7.11 -3.38 4.66
CA VAL A 147 8.33 -4.04 4.17
C VAL A 147 8.00 -5.07 3.10
N ASN A 148 6.89 -5.79 3.24
CA ASN A 148 6.48 -6.82 2.28
C ASN A 148 5.74 -6.26 1.06
N SER A 149 5.03 -5.14 1.19
CA SER A 149 4.07 -4.67 0.20
C SER A 149 4.53 -3.50 -0.66
N PHE A 150 5.41 -2.64 -0.15
CA PHE A 150 5.79 -1.41 -0.82
C PHE A 150 7.24 -1.45 -1.29
N VAL A 151 7.46 -0.94 -2.50
CA VAL A 151 8.78 -0.80 -3.13
C VAL A 151 8.76 0.47 -3.98
N PRO A 152 9.82 1.29 -3.95
CA PRO A 152 9.95 2.43 -4.85
C PRO A 152 10.06 1.97 -6.31
N THR A 153 9.72 2.85 -7.24
CA THR A 153 9.80 2.59 -8.69
C THR A 153 10.89 3.40 -9.38
N LEU A 154 11.56 4.30 -8.66
CA LEU A 154 12.62 5.12 -9.25
C LEU A 154 13.91 4.31 -9.35
N PRO A 155 14.60 4.34 -10.51
CA PRO A 155 15.81 3.56 -10.72
C PRO A 155 17.06 4.18 -10.07
N ASP A 156 16.96 5.37 -9.46
CA ASP A 156 18.06 6.01 -8.75
C ASP A 156 18.14 5.53 -7.30
N VAL A 157 19.32 5.07 -6.87
CA VAL A 157 19.47 4.45 -5.55
C VAL A 157 19.17 5.42 -4.41
N ASN A 158 19.60 6.68 -4.52
CA ASN A 158 19.40 7.64 -3.45
C ASN A 158 17.94 8.02 -3.33
N GLN A 159 17.28 8.34 -4.46
CA GLN A 159 15.86 8.66 -4.48
C GLN A 159 15.00 7.47 -4.03
N ALA A 160 15.34 6.24 -4.43
CA ALA A 160 14.64 5.03 -3.99
C ALA A 160 14.72 4.85 -2.47
N LEU A 161 15.92 5.02 -1.90
CA LEU A 161 16.12 4.93 -0.45
C LEU A 161 15.50 6.12 0.30
N ASP A 162 15.47 7.32 -0.26
CA ASP A 162 14.81 8.49 0.34
C ASP A 162 13.29 8.29 0.40
N ILE A 163 12.68 7.76 -0.66
CA ILE A 163 11.25 7.42 -0.68
C ILE A 163 10.92 6.39 0.42
N LEU A 164 11.75 5.36 0.58
CA LEU A 164 11.57 4.38 1.64
C LEU A 164 11.75 5.01 3.02
N ASN A 165 12.76 5.86 3.21
CA ASN A 165 13.00 6.55 4.48
C ASN A 165 11.82 7.44 4.87
N ASP A 166 11.24 8.16 3.91
CA ASP A 166 10.08 9.01 4.12
C ASP A 166 8.83 8.19 4.46
N LEU A 167 8.63 7.06 3.77
CA LEU A 167 7.54 6.14 4.04
C LEU A 167 7.62 5.60 5.47
N PHE A 168 8.76 5.01 5.85
CA PHE A 168 8.92 4.46 7.20
C PHE A 168 8.95 5.55 8.27
N GLY A 169 9.34 6.78 7.94
CA GLY A 169 9.20 7.93 8.84
C GLY A 169 7.74 8.28 9.17
N LYS A 170 6.81 8.04 8.24
CA LYS A 170 5.37 8.26 8.44
C LYS A 170 4.69 7.08 9.14
N ILE A 171 5.12 5.86 8.80
CA ILE A 171 4.50 4.63 9.33
C ILE A 171 4.99 4.32 10.74
N MET A 172 6.25 4.62 11.07
CA MET A 172 6.79 4.45 12.42
C MET A 172 6.45 5.65 13.30
N TYR A 173 5.15 5.89 13.49
CA TYR A 173 4.61 7.07 14.20
C TYR A 173 4.76 7.01 15.74
N SER A 174 5.20 5.87 16.29
CA SER A 174 5.52 5.69 17.71
C SER A 174 6.73 4.77 17.87
N GLU A 175 7.15 4.52 19.11
CA GLU A 175 8.23 3.59 19.42
C GLU A 175 7.84 2.17 19.00
N LEU A 176 8.73 1.49 18.27
CA LEU A 176 8.52 0.10 17.88
C LEU A 176 8.62 -0.82 19.10
N PRO A 177 7.80 -1.89 19.17
CA PRO A 177 7.80 -2.78 20.32
C PRO A 177 9.15 -3.48 20.48
N LYS A 178 9.60 -3.59 21.74
CA LYS A 178 10.86 -4.25 22.11
C LYS A 178 10.69 -5.72 22.46
N SER A 179 9.53 -6.10 23.03
CA SER A 179 9.17 -7.49 23.26
C SER A 179 8.50 -8.08 22.02
N ASN A 180 8.23 -9.40 22.05
CA ASN A 180 7.53 -10.11 20.98
C ASN A 180 6.05 -10.39 21.33
N ASP A 181 5.54 -9.84 22.43
CA ASP A 181 4.18 -10.11 22.93
C ASP A 181 3.11 -9.62 21.92
N TRP A 182 3.44 -8.59 21.16
CA TRP A 182 2.62 -8.10 20.06
C TRP A 182 2.37 -9.16 18.98
N ILE A 183 3.28 -10.12 18.77
CA ILE A 183 3.09 -11.20 17.79
C ILE A 183 2.03 -12.19 18.28
N GLU A 184 2.09 -12.60 19.55
CA GLU A 184 1.10 -13.50 20.16
C GLU A 184 -0.27 -12.82 20.23
N HIS A 185 -0.29 -11.53 20.58
CA HIS A 185 -1.50 -10.70 20.53
C HIS A 185 -2.13 -10.76 19.12
N LEU A 186 -1.35 -10.51 18.07
CA LEU A 186 -1.85 -10.56 16.69
C LEU A 186 -2.32 -11.97 16.27
N ASP A 187 -1.72 -13.04 16.80
CA ASP A 187 -2.12 -14.42 16.49
C ASP A 187 -3.49 -14.74 17.13
N ILE A 188 -3.71 -14.31 18.39
CA ILE A 188 -4.99 -14.40 19.10
C ILE A 188 -6.10 -13.66 18.34
N LEU A 189 -5.80 -12.50 17.77
CA LEU A 189 -6.73 -11.70 16.99
C LEU A 189 -6.87 -12.16 15.52
N ASP A 190 -6.28 -13.28 15.15
CA ASP A 190 -6.28 -13.81 13.78
C ASP A 190 -5.64 -12.90 12.72
N ALA A 191 -4.84 -11.90 13.13
CA ALA A 191 -4.13 -11.00 12.23
C ALA A 191 -2.83 -11.61 11.67
N VAL A 192 -2.21 -12.53 12.41
CA VAL A 192 -1.07 -13.32 11.95
C VAL A 192 -1.26 -14.81 12.22
N ARG A 193 -0.37 -15.62 11.65
CA ARG A 193 -0.21 -17.05 11.96
C ARG A 193 1.25 -17.34 12.21
N ILE A 194 1.59 -17.73 13.44
CA ILE A 194 2.96 -18.05 13.81
C ILE A 194 3.42 -19.32 13.08
N ASN A 195 4.61 -19.24 12.48
CA ASN A 195 5.32 -20.36 11.87
C ASN A 195 6.63 -20.61 12.63
N GLN A 196 6.59 -21.65 13.48
CA GLN A 196 7.69 -22.05 14.35
C GLN A 196 8.95 -22.51 13.60
N PHE A 197 8.81 -22.93 12.34
CA PHE A 197 9.92 -23.48 11.54
C PHE A 197 10.50 -22.49 10.52
N GLY A 198 9.95 -21.29 10.41
CA GLY A 198 10.45 -20.26 9.51
C GLY A 198 11.28 -19.21 10.24
N LYS A 199 12.08 -18.45 9.49
CA LYS A 199 12.77 -17.25 9.97
C LYS A 199 12.53 -16.11 9.00
N PHE A 200 12.38 -14.90 9.50
CA PHE A 200 12.38 -13.72 8.65
C PHE A 200 13.72 -13.58 7.90
N LYS A 201 13.63 -13.17 6.64
CA LYS A 201 14.81 -12.76 5.88
C LYS A 201 15.30 -11.42 6.42
N SER A 202 16.60 -11.17 6.35
CA SER A 202 17.18 -9.89 6.76
C SER A 202 16.72 -8.75 5.87
N ILE A 203 16.77 -7.52 6.38
CA ILE A 203 16.44 -6.32 5.59
C ILE A 203 17.34 -6.22 4.35
N GLU A 204 18.63 -6.52 4.49
CA GLU A 204 19.57 -6.59 3.35
C GLU A 204 19.04 -7.54 2.27
N TYR A 205 18.67 -8.77 2.63
CA TYR A 205 18.18 -9.76 1.66
C TYR A 205 16.89 -9.29 1.00
N ILE A 206 15.93 -8.79 1.77
CA ILE A 206 14.63 -8.36 1.26
C ILE A 206 14.80 -7.24 0.22
N TYR A 207 15.54 -6.18 0.56
CA TYR A 207 15.65 -5.01 -0.31
C TYR A 207 16.63 -5.19 -1.46
N THR A 208 17.71 -5.96 -1.30
CA THR A 208 18.58 -6.30 -2.44
C THR A 208 17.86 -7.21 -3.44
N THR A 209 16.93 -8.04 -2.99
CA THR A 209 16.07 -8.86 -3.87
C THR A 209 15.00 -8.02 -4.55
N LYS A 210 14.31 -7.13 -3.82
CA LYS A 210 13.25 -6.27 -4.37
C LYS A 210 13.77 -5.18 -5.30
N LEU A 211 14.98 -4.68 -5.04
CA LEU A 211 15.64 -3.63 -5.82
C LEU A 211 16.75 -4.22 -6.68
N ASN A 212 16.54 -5.42 -7.24
CA ASN A 212 17.52 -6.17 -8.05
C ASN A 212 17.87 -5.52 -9.40
N GLY A 213 17.36 -4.32 -9.70
CA GLY A 213 17.82 -3.46 -10.80
C GLY A 213 18.77 -2.33 -10.35
N ILE A 214 18.81 -2.05 -9.04
CA ILE A 214 19.64 -1.02 -8.41
C ILE A 214 20.78 -1.64 -7.60
N ALA A 215 20.45 -2.59 -6.72
CA ALA A 215 21.38 -3.32 -5.88
C ALA A 215 22.08 -4.43 -6.70
N VAL A 216 22.88 -3.99 -7.67
CA VAL A 216 23.61 -4.84 -8.62
C VAL A 216 25.03 -4.33 -8.82
N VAL A 217 25.94 -5.20 -9.22
CA VAL A 217 27.30 -4.81 -9.62
C VAL A 217 27.25 -4.11 -10.98
N GLY A 218 26.53 -4.71 -11.95
CA GLY A 218 26.46 -4.21 -13.33
C GLY A 218 27.62 -4.72 -14.19
N ILE A 219 27.97 -3.96 -15.22
CA ILE A 219 29.01 -4.26 -16.21
C ILE A 219 30.16 -3.28 -16.02
N LYS A 220 31.40 -3.78 -15.98
CA LYS A 220 32.57 -2.92 -15.80
C LYS A 220 32.70 -1.94 -16.98
N ARG A 221 32.89 -0.67 -16.69
CA ARG A 221 33.08 0.37 -17.71
C ARG A 221 34.27 0.04 -18.59
N ASP A 222 34.13 0.43 -19.85
CA ASP A 222 35.12 0.24 -20.92
C ASP A 222 35.65 -1.20 -21.08
N SER A 223 34.92 -2.21 -20.59
CA SER A 223 35.23 -3.62 -20.79
C SER A 223 34.68 -4.15 -22.13
N GLU A 224 35.08 -5.36 -22.50
CA GLU A 224 34.54 -6.06 -23.66
C GLU A 224 33.03 -6.29 -23.52
N GLU A 225 32.57 -6.68 -22.32
CA GLU A 225 31.16 -6.86 -22.00
C GLU A 225 30.38 -5.54 -22.11
N HIS A 226 30.98 -4.41 -21.73
CA HIS A 226 30.34 -3.10 -21.90
C HIS A 226 30.17 -2.75 -23.38
N ASN A 227 31.17 -2.99 -24.22
CA ASN A 227 31.04 -2.79 -25.66
C ASN A 227 30.00 -3.74 -26.27
N ARG A 228 29.96 -4.99 -25.81
CA ARG A 228 28.93 -5.97 -26.21
C ARG A 228 27.52 -5.53 -25.81
N ALA A 229 27.36 -5.00 -24.60
CA ALA A 229 26.07 -4.47 -24.14
C ALA A 229 25.58 -3.33 -25.03
N LYS A 230 26.46 -2.40 -25.41
CA LYS A 230 26.12 -1.31 -26.35
C LYS A 230 25.69 -1.86 -27.71
N ALA A 231 26.43 -2.83 -28.26
CA ALA A 231 26.08 -3.46 -29.53
C ALA A 231 24.69 -4.14 -29.50
N ILE A 232 24.41 -4.94 -28.46
CA ILE A 232 23.10 -5.60 -28.28
C ILE A 232 21.95 -4.59 -28.30
N LEU A 233 22.09 -3.47 -27.59
CA LEU A 233 21.07 -2.42 -27.55
C LEU A 233 20.92 -1.74 -28.91
N GLN A 234 22.03 -1.35 -29.54
CA GLN A 234 22.03 -0.67 -30.84
C GLN A 234 21.41 -1.52 -31.95
N GLU A 235 21.74 -2.81 -32.02
CA GLU A 235 21.20 -3.76 -33.00
C GLU A 235 19.68 -3.93 -32.86
N ASN A 236 19.12 -3.67 -31.67
CA ASN A 236 17.68 -3.72 -31.40
C ASN A 236 17.01 -2.32 -31.44
N GLY A 237 17.69 -1.32 -32.01
CA GLY A 237 17.18 0.03 -32.16
C GLY A 237 17.02 0.80 -30.86
N LEU A 238 17.76 0.41 -29.81
CA LEU A 238 17.72 1.04 -28.50
C LEU A 238 18.94 1.96 -28.30
N ASN A 239 18.69 3.18 -27.82
CA ASN A 239 19.77 4.10 -27.48
C ASN A 239 20.42 3.69 -26.15
N PHE A 240 21.65 3.17 -26.21
CA PHE A 240 22.38 2.71 -25.03
C PHE A 240 22.63 3.81 -24.00
N ASP A 241 22.82 5.08 -24.39
CA ASP A 241 23.04 6.21 -23.46
C ASP A 241 21.79 6.51 -22.61
N SER A 242 20.61 6.12 -23.10
CA SER A 242 19.34 6.30 -22.36
C SER A 242 19.01 5.13 -21.43
N ILE A 243 19.66 3.98 -21.64
CA ILE A 243 19.37 2.71 -20.97
C ILE A 243 20.46 2.34 -19.97
N LEU A 244 21.73 2.49 -20.33
CA LEU A 244 22.88 2.25 -19.46
C LEU A 244 23.19 3.52 -18.68
N VAL A 245 23.22 3.41 -17.35
CA VAL A 245 23.59 4.49 -16.44
C VAL A 245 24.76 4.08 -15.58
N GLU A 246 25.52 5.07 -15.12
CA GLU A 246 26.56 4.85 -14.11
C GLU A 246 25.96 4.23 -12.85
N ASN A 247 26.65 3.24 -12.29
CA ASN A 247 26.25 2.64 -11.04
C ASN A 247 26.72 3.53 -9.87
N VAL A 248 25.79 4.24 -9.24
CA VAL A 248 26.08 5.12 -8.09
C VAL A 248 26.75 4.38 -6.93
N LEU A 249 26.49 3.08 -6.75
CA LEU A 249 27.12 2.26 -5.71
C LEU A 249 28.56 1.85 -6.07
N ASN A 250 28.92 1.88 -7.36
CA ASN A 250 30.27 1.63 -7.85
C ASN A 250 30.51 2.30 -9.22
N PRO A 251 31.08 3.52 -9.25
CA PRO A 251 31.24 4.32 -10.48
C PRO A 251 32.04 3.67 -11.61
N ASP A 252 32.82 2.63 -11.32
CA ASP A 252 33.58 1.84 -12.32
C ASP A 252 32.66 0.91 -13.12
N PHE A 253 31.38 0.81 -12.78
CA PHE A 253 30.41 -0.06 -13.41
C PHE A 253 29.20 0.73 -13.94
N VAL A 254 28.53 0.15 -14.94
CA VAL A 254 27.25 0.64 -15.48
C VAL A 254 26.17 -0.41 -15.31
N ARG A 255 24.91 0.02 -15.26
CA ARG A 255 23.74 -0.85 -15.18
C ARG A 255 22.60 -0.32 -16.01
N ILE A 256 21.63 -1.18 -16.31
CA ILE A 256 20.34 -0.80 -16.87
C ILE A 256 19.59 0.11 -15.88
N LYS A 257 19.01 1.19 -16.40
CA LYS A 257 18.23 2.19 -15.67
C LYS A 257 16.83 1.67 -15.29
N ILE A 258 16.77 0.67 -14.43
CA ILE A 258 15.55 0.06 -13.88
C ILE A 258 15.68 -0.08 -12.36
N CYS A 259 14.56 -0.13 -11.65
CA CYS A 259 14.53 -0.36 -10.20
C CYS A 259 14.61 -1.85 -9.85
N ASN A 260 13.87 -2.67 -10.61
CA ASN A 260 13.84 -4.13 -10.53
C ASN A 260 13.85 -4.75 -11.93
N ILE A 261 14.21 -6.02 -12.04
CA ILE A 261 14.36 -6.72 -13.32
C ILE A 261 12.99 -6.95 -14.00
N GLU A 262 11.91 -7.07 -13.23
CA GLU A 262 10.56 -7.25 -13.75
C GLU A 262 10.06 -6.01 -14.53
N GLU A 263 10.59 -4.81 -14.23
CA GLU A 263 10.25 -3.56 -14.96
C GLU A 263 10.57 -3.61 -16.45
N VAL A 264 11.43 -4.53 -16.89
CA VAL A 264 11.71 -4.76 -18.32
C VAL A 264 10.42 -4.98 -19.11
N GLU A 265 9.42 -5.62 -18.52
CA GLU A 265 8.13 -5.87 -19.18
C GLU A 265 7.31 -4.60 -19.46
N SER A 266 7.61 -3.54 -18.71
CA SER A 266 6.89 -2.27 -18.73
C SER A 266 7.65 -1.15 -19.43
N LEU A 267 8.87 -1.41 -19.92
CA LEU A 267 9.72 -0.41 -20.57
C LEU A 267 9.06 0.16 -21.83
N ARG A 268 9.30 1.46 -22.05
CA ARG A 268 8.66 2.24 -23.12
C ARG A 268 9.65 3.20 -23.75
N ILE A 269 9.47 3.41 -25.04
CA ILE A 269 10.13 4.48 -25.79
C ILE A 269 9.20 5.68 -25.81
N ILE A 270 9.74 6.85 -25.51
CA ILE A 270 9.01 8.13 -25.62
C ILE A 270 9.54 8.85 -26.86
N HIS A 271 8.70 8.99 -27.88
CA HIS A 271 8.99 9.80 -29.06
C HIS A 271 8.27 11.14 -28.94
N SER A 272 9.00 12.25 -28.97
CA SER A 272 8.40 13.57 -29.08
C SER A 272 8.28 13.95 -30.55
N ILE A 273 7.05 14.09 -31.05
CA ILE A 273 6.76 14.49 -32.43
C ILE A 273 5.85 15.72 -32.37
N ASN A 274 6.29 16.84 -32.95
CA ASN A 274 5.53 18.11 -32.99
C ASN A 274 5.04 18.62 -31.61
N GLY A 275 5.76 18.31 -30.53
CA GLY A 275 5.40 18.70 -29.17
C GLY A 275 4.48 17.72 -28.43
N GLU A 276 4.02 16.65 -29.09
CA GLU A 276 3.28 15.56 -28.46
C GLU A 276 4.19 14.36 -28.18
N ASN A 277 4.04 13.75 -27.01
CA ASN A 277 4.79 12.57 -26.64
C ASN A 277 4.00 11.31 -26.97
N ILE A 278 4.50 10.53 -27.93
CA ILE A 278 4.01 9.19 -28.25
C ILE A 278 4.78 8.19 -27.38
N VAL A 279 4.03 7.42 -26.59
CA VAL A 279 4.59 6.39 -25.71
C VAL A 279 4.37 5.02 -26.32
N ILE A 280 5.46 4.35 -26.70
CA ILE A 280 5.43 3.04 -27.37
C ILE A 280 6.05 2.00 -26.45
N PRO A 281 5.35 0.93 -26.06
CA PRO A 281 5.94 -0.18 -25.31
C PRO A 281 7.10 -0.83 -26.08
N PHE A 282 8.11 -1.32 -25.37
CA PHE A 282 9.18 -2.12 -25.98
C PHE A 282 8.60 -3.38 -26.64
N SER A 283 9.12 -3.74 -27.82
CA SER A 283 8.84 -5.02 -28.46
C SER A 283 9.47 -6.19 -27.69
N ASP A 284 9.02 -7.41 -27.94
CA ASP A 284 9.60 -8.60 -27.30
C ASP A 284 11.10 -8.75 -27.60
N ALA A 285 11.53 -8.40 -28.83
CA ALA A 285 12.95 -8.38 -29.20
C ALA A 285 13.74 -7.35 -28.37
N GLN A 286 13.18 -6.15 -28.16
CA GLN A 286 13.81 -5.11 -27.35
C GLN A 286 13.89 -5.50 -25.87
N LYS A 287 12.84 -6.10 -25.33
CA LYS A 287 12.85 -6.65 -23.96
C LYS A 287 13.90 -7.74 -23.82
N GLN A 288 13.99 -8.65 -24.78
CA GLN A 288 15.01 -9.71 -24.79
C GLN A 288 16.43 -9.13 -24.89
N ALA A 289 16.64 -8.08 -25.67
CA ALA A 289 17.93 -7.38 -25.74
C ALA A 289 18.35 -6.83 -24.38
N VAL A 290 17.43 -6.18 -23.65
CA VAL A 290 17.70 -5.69 -22.28
C VAL A 290 18.03 -6.86 -21.34
N ARG A 291 17.29 -7.98 -21.42
CA ARG A 291 17.58 -9.19 -20.62
C ARG A 291 18.98 -9.74 -20.91
N SER A 292 19.37 -9.81 -22.18
CA SER A 292 20.70 -10.25 -22.58
C SER A 292 21.81 -9.31 -22.09
N VAL A 293 21.55 -8.01 -21.95
CA VAL A 293 22.51 -7.09 -21.29
C VAL A 293 22.62 -7.37 -19.79
N ILE A 294 21.50 -7.65 -19.10
CA ILE A 294 21.51 -8.01 -17.68
C ILE A 294 22.33 -9.30 -17.44
N GLU A 295 22.28 -10.26 -18.36
CA GLU A 295 23.07 -11.50 -18.30
C GLU A 295 24.59 -11.27 -18.35
N LEU A 296 25.04 -10.11 -18.86
CA LEU A 296 26.45 -9.70 -18.89
C LEU A 296 26.93 -9.09 -17.57
N TYR A 297 26.06 -8.92 -16.56
CA TYR A 297 26.46 -8.39 -15.27
C TYR A 297 27.49 -9.30 -14.60
N SER A 298 28.39 -8.68 -13.83
CA SER A 298 29.40 -9.41 -13.06
C SER A 298 28.77 -10.44 -12.13
N LYS A 299 29.31 -11.67 -12.17
CA LYS A 299 28.93 -12.80 -11.30
C LYS A 299 29.96 -13.06 -10.22
N ASP A 300 30.95 -12.18 -10.07
CA ASP A 300 31.99 -12.27 -9.05
C ASP A 300 31.36 -12.10 -7.66
N SER A 301 31.50 -13.12 -6.81
CA SER A 301 30.91 -13.14 -5.48
C SER A 301 31.46 -12.05 -4.58
N ASN A 302 32.76 -11.71 -4.69
CA ASN A 302 33.36 -10.66 -3.88
C ASN A 302 32.82 -9.29 -4.27
N LEU A 303 32.62 -9.03 -5.56
CA LEU A 303 31.99 -7.78 -6.02
C LEU A 303 30.52 -7.69 -5.60
N ILE A 304 29.80 -8.81 -5.60
CA ILE A 304 28.40 -8.87 -5.14
C ILE A 304 28.31 -8.57 -3.64
N ASP A 305 29.17 -9.18 -2.82
CA ASP A 305 29.18 -8.94 -1.38
C ASP A 305 29.61 -7.52 -1.04
N GLU A 306 30.58 -6.96 -1.77
CA GLU A 306 30.96 -5.56 -1.65
C GLU A 306 29.80 -4.62 -2.01
N MET A 307 29.09 -4.89 -3.10
CA MET A 307 27.93 -4.09 -3.51
C MET A 307 26.84 -4.09 -2.45
N LYS A 308 26.51 -5.25 -1.86
CA LYS A 308 25.53 -5.34 -0.76
C LYS A 308 25.96 -4.49 0.43
N ARG A 309 27.25 -4.58 0.81
CA ARG A 309 27.82 -3.78 1.90
C ARG A 309 27.69 -2.27 1.62
N VAL A 310 28.03 -1.81 0.42
CA VAL A 310 27.90 -0.40 0.04
C VAL A 310 26.44 0.04 0.03
N PHE A 311 25.54 -0.80 -0.50
CA PHE A 311 24.09 -0.54 -0.47
C PHE A 311 23.59 -0.36 0.98
N MET A 312 23.97 -1.26 1.89
CA MET A 312 23.58 -1.16 3.30
C MET A 312 24.24 0.01 4.03
N ASN A 313 25.45 0.43 3.62
CA ASN A 313 26.03 1.67 4.13
C ASN A 313 25.20 2.91 3.73
N GLU A 314 24.72 2.97 2.48
CA GLU A 314 23.79 4.03 2.07
C GLU A 314 22.44 3.94 2.77
N TRP A 315 21.94 2.74 3.03
CA TRP A 315 20.73 2.47 3.81
C TRP A 315 20.84 3.07 5.22
N MET A 316 21.91 2.74 5.95
CA MET A 316 22.11 3.15 7.34
C MET A 316 22.30 4.67 7.53
N LYS A 317 22.66 5.41 6.48
CA LYS A 317 22.71 6.90 6.53
C LYS A 317 21.34 7.53 6.75
N ARG A 318 20.26 6.81 6.43
CA ARG A 318 18.88 7.28 6.55
C ARG A 318 18.29 6.82 7.88
N SER A 319 17.89 7.79 8.71
CA SER A 319 17.56 7.51 10.11
C SER A 319 16.42 6.52 10.30
N ASN A 320 15.38 6.57 9.46
CA ASN A 320 14.23 5.67 9.60
C ASN A 320 14.55 4.28 9.08
N LEU A 321 15.35 4.19 8.01
CA LEU A 321 15.82 2.91 7.48
C LEU A 321 16.75 2.18 8.45
N ASN A 322 17.67 2.92 9.08
CA ASN A 322 18.53 2.37 10.13
C ASN A 322 17.71 1.86 11.33
N LYS A 323 16.73 2.65 11.80
CA LYS A 323 15.81 2.22 12.87
C LYS A 323 15.05 0.94 12.50
N LEU A 324 14.54 0.87 11.27
CA LEU A 324 13.84 -0.31 10.75
C LEU A 324 14.75 -1.54 10.76
N GLU A 325 15.98 -1.41 10.26
CA GLU A 325 16.95 -2.51 10.23
C GLU A 325 17.27 -3.03 11.63
N LEU A 326 17.62 -2.13 12.56
CA LEU A 326 17.92 -2.51 13.94
C LEU A 326 16.75 -3.21 14.64
N TRP A 327 15.52 -2.77 14.39
CA TRP A 327 14.33 -3.42 14.94
C TRP A 327 14.06 -4.78 14.31
N TRP A 328 14.15 -4.89 12.99
CA TRP A 328 13.87 -6.11 12.23
C TRP A 328 14.83 -7.24 12.55
N GLU A 329 16.12 -6.94 12.68
CA GLU A 329 17.14 -7.94 13.03
C GLU A 329 17.03 -8.43 14.48
N GLY A 330 16.22 -7.76 15.31
CA GLY A 330 15.86 -8.19 16.66
C GLY A 330 14.75 -9.24 16.72
N PHE A 331 14.14 -9.61 15.59
CA PHE A 331 13.05 -10.58 15.54
C PHE A 331 13.45 -11.97 16.05
N PRO A 332 12.49 -12.71 16.63
CA PRO A 332 12.74 -14.03 17.18
C PRO A 332 13.16 -15.03 16.10
N SER A 333 13.63 -16.21 16.53
CA SER A 333 14.06 -17.29 15.63
C SER A 333 12.92 -17.99 14.88
N TYR A 334 11.68 -17.54 15.06
CA TYR A 334 10.49 -17.99 14.32
C TYR A 334 9.99 -16.88 13.39
N SER A 335 9.04 -17.20 12.53
CA SER A 335 8.40 -16.23 11.62
C SER A 335 6.90 -16.27 11.78
N PHE A 336 6.19 -15.37 11.10
CA PHE A 336 4.74 -15.47 10.98
C PHE A 336 4.30 -15.07 9.57
N HIS A 337 3.10 -15.53 9.20
CA HIS A 337 2.40 -15.06 8.01
C HIS A 337 1.32 -14.06 8.41
N ILE A 338 1.22 -12.94 7.71
CA ILE A 338 0.11 -11.99 7.89
C ILE A 338 -1.13 -12.56 7.20
N THR A 339 -2.21 -12.77 7.95
CA THR A 339 -3.48 -13.28 7.40
C THR A 339 -4.18 -12.23 6.54
N SER A 340 -5.26 -12.60 5.86
CA SER A 340 -6.13 -11.62 5.17
C SER A 340 -6.65 -10.52 6.11
N VAL A 341 -6.90 -10.85 7.38
CA VAL A 341 -7.34 -9.87 8.40
C VAL A 341 -6.21 -8.89 8.68
N GLY A 342 -5.01 -9.41 8.99
CA GLY A 342 -3.85 -8.57 9.28
C GLY A 342 -3.43 -7.72 8.08
N LYS A 343 -3.50 -8.25 6.85
CA LYS A 343 -3.16 -7.50 5.63
C LYS A 343 -4.05 -6.27 5.47
N VAL A 344 -5.36 -6.41 5.70
CA VAL A 344 -6.30 -5.29 5.56
C VAL A 344 -6.07 -4.27 6.67
N LEU A 345 -5.95 -4.70 7.93
CA LEU A 345 -5.64 -3.80 9.06
C LEU A 345 -4.36 -2.99 8.80
N ALA A 346 -3.28 -3.71 8.47
CA ALA A 346 -1.99 -3.12 8.22
C ALA A 346 -2.01 -2.15 7.03
N HIS A 347 -2.71 -2.52 5.96
CA HIS A 347 -2.78 -1.68 4.76
C HIS A 347 -3.63 -0.43 5.00
N ALA A 348 -4.78 -0.56 5.66
CA ALA A 348 -5.63 0.56 6.04
C ALA A 348 -4.89 1.53 6.96
N ASN A 349 -4.17 1.02 7.97
CA ASN A 349 -3.35 1.87 8.84
C ASN A 349 -2.16 2.50 8.10
N ALA A 350 -1.54 1.80 7.15
CA ALA A 350 -0.49 2.38 6.31
C ALA A 350 -1.04 3.54 5.46
N GLN A 351 -2.22 3.39 4.85
CA GLN A 351 -2.85 4.45 4.06
C GLN A 351 -3.36 5.63 4.91
N ARG A 352 -3.78 5.36 6.16
CA ARG A 352 -4.01 6.43 7.15
C ARG A 352 -2.77 7.30 7.35
N CYS A 353 -1.58 6.69 7.38
CA CYS A 353 -0.30 7.39 7.55
C CYS A 353 0.23 8.04 6.25
N GLU A 354 0.04 7.41 5.09
CA GLU A 354 0.42 7.94 3.77
C GLU A 354 -0.66 7.61 2.72
N LYS A 355 -1.54 8.59 2.47
CA LYS A 355 -2.70 8.44 1.58
C LYS A 355 -2.34 8.15 0.12
N ARG A 356 -1.10 8.42 -0.31
CA ARG A 356 -0.65 8.16 -1.69
C ARG A 356 -0.21 6.71 -1.92
N LEU A 357 -0.24 5.87 -0.89
CA LEU A 357 0.11 4.46 -1.04
C LEU A 357 -0.86 3.76 -2.00
N PRO A 358 -0.33 2.89 -2.90
CA PRO A 358 -1.17 2.15 -3.83
C PRO A 358 -2.11 1.22 -3.05
N PRO A 359 -3.29 0.90 -3.61
CA PRO A 359 -4.27 0.09 -2.91
C PRO A 359 -3.81 -1.38 -2.80
N LEU A 360 -4.26 -2.07 -1.74
CA LEU A 360 -3.84 -3.42 -1.36
C LEU A 360 -3.91 -4.40 -2.54
N LYS A 361 -2.84 -5.11 -2.87
CA LYS A 361 -2.88 -6.22 -3.84
C LYS A 361 -3.11 -7.53 -3.07
N TRP A 362 -4.03 -8.36 -3.54
CA TRP A 362 -4.48 -9.58 -2.87
C TRP A 362 -3.69 -10.82 -3.31
#